data_AF-A0A6C0H3M0-F1
#
_entry.id   AF-A0A6C0H3M0-F1
#
_cell.length_a   1.000
_cell.length_b   1.000
_cell.length_c   1.000
_cell.angle_alpha   90.00
_cell.angle_beta   90.00
_cell.angle_gamma   90.00
#
_symmetry.space_group_name_H-M   'P 1'
#
loop_
_entity.id
_entity.type
_entity.pdbx_description
1 polymer ?
#
loop_
_entity_poly.entity_id
_entity_poly.type
_entity_poly.pdbx_seq_one_letter_code
_entity_poly.pdbx_strand_id
1 'polypeptide(L)'
;MKNAYLKIDIYFYLYLFLITFFSIVSQYLFKQIEKNRENKNVDLSKFTNINNFYLGIGLLMYTLLGYSIYKLLPYGSLIVLNIIWHLVYFIVLFIMGYLIYNEKYNVQKIIALILGFISLSIFMIYGID
;
A
#
# COMPACT_ATOMS: atom_id res chain seq x y z
N MET A 1 25.88 -13.36 11.79
CA MET A 1 26.37 -12.01 11.44
C MET A 1 25.37 -10.99 11.96
N LYS A 2 25.76 -10.11 12.90
CA LYS A 2 24.92 -8.96 13.26
C LYS A 2 24.98 -8.00 12.07
N ASN A 3 23.98 -8.03 11.19
CA ASN A 3 23.85 -6.98 10.18
C ASN A 3 23.64 -5.67 10.94
N ALA A 4 24.64 -4.79 10.89
CA ALA A 4 24.50 -3.45 11.42
C ALA A 4 23.47 -2.75 10.51
N TYR A 5 22.26 -2.56 11.03
CA TYR A 5 21.21 -1.84 10.30
C TYR A 5 21.67 -0.43 9.96
N LEU A 6 21.26 0.07 8.80
CA LEU A 6 21.44 1.48 8.46
C LEU A 6 20.69 2.34 9.48
N LYS A 7 21.27 3.51 9.81
CA LYS A 7 20.57 4.51 10.62
C LYS A 7 19.36 5.02 9.85
N ILE A 8 18.27 5.26 10.57
CA ILE A 8 17.08 5.92 10.02
C ILE A 8 17.49 7.31 9.54
N ASP A 9 17.28 7.57 8.25
CA ASP A 9 17.63 8.81 7.56
C ASP A 9 16.51 9.25 6.61
N ILE A 10 16.73 10.34 5.86
CA ILE A 10 15.74 10.85 4.90
C ILE A 10 15.33 9.80 3.85
N TYR A 11 16.24 8.89 3.48
CA TYR A 11 15.99 7.86 2.49
C TYR A 11 15.06 6.78 3.04
N PHE A 12 15.12 6.43 4.33
CA PHE A 12 14.15 5.56 4.97
C PHE A 12 12.71 6.07 4.79
N TYR A 13 12.47 7.35 5.11
CA TYR A 13 11.15 7.97 4.96
C TYR A 13 10.71 8.08 3.50
N LEU A 14 11.66 8.37 2.59
CA LEU A 14 11.39 8.39 1.16
C LEU A 14 10.95 7.02 0.64
N TYR A 15 11.66 5.95 0.98
CA TYR A 15 11.28 4.60 0.57
C TYR A 15 9.95 4.17 1.18
N LEU A 16 9.71 4.50 2.46
CA LEU A 16 8.43 4.21 3.11
C LEU A 16 7.24 4.92 2.42
N PHE A 17 7.45 6.18 2.01
CA PHE A 17 6.49 6.92 1.20
C PHE A 17 6.28 6.28 -0.17
N LEU A 18 7.36 5.95 -0.89
CA LEU A 18 7.30 5.33 -2.22
C LEU A 18 6.58 3.98 -2.19
N ILE A 19 6.83 3.15 -1.20
CA ILE A 19 6.15 1.85 -1.02
C ILE A 19 4.64 2.09 -0.84
N THR A 20 4.26 3.04 0.02
CA THR A 20 2.85 3.37 0.25
C THR A 20 2.19 3.89 -1.04
N PHE A 21 2.86 4.82 -1.73
CA PHE A 21 2.39 5.42 -2.98
C PHE A 21 2.19 4.38 -4.08
N PHE A 22 3.22 3.58 -4.38
CA PHE A 22 3.15 2.56 -5.44
C PHE A 22 2.13 1.48 -5.12
N SER A 23 1.98 1.08 -3.85
CA SER A 23 0.97 0.12 -3.42
C SER A 23 -0.45 0.62 -3.74
N ILE A 24 -0.76 1.86 -3.37
CA ILE A 24 -2.07 2.48 -3.58
C ILE A 24 -2.36 2.64 -5.08
N VAL A 25 -1.40 3.19 -5.84
CA VAL A 25 -1.56 3.41 -7.29
C VAL A 25 -1.76 2.07 -8.00
N SER A 26 -0.95 1.06 -7.70
CA SER A 26 -1.07 -0.27 -8.31
C SER A 26 -2.45 -0.90 -8.03
N GLN A 27 -2.89 -0.89 -6.77
CA GLN A 27 -4.21 -1.40 -6.39
C GLN A 27 -5.35 -0.64 -7.07
N TYR A 28 -5.26 0.69 -7.14
CA TYR A 28 -6.23 1.52 -7.82
C TYR A 28 -6.34 1.16 -9.31
N LEU A 29 -5.20 1.00 -10.01
CA LEU A 29 -5.16 0.64 -11.42
C LEU A 29 -5.78 -0.75 -11.65
N PHE A 30 -5.45 -1.74 -10.82
CA PHE A 30 -6.05 -3.07 -10.91
C PHE A 30 -7.56 -3.07 -10.68
N LYS A 31 -8.04 -2.25 -9.72
CA LYS A 31 -9.47 -2.10 -9.48
C LYS A 31 -10.20 -1.43 -10.65
N GLN A 32 -9.55 -0.50 -11.36
CA GLN A 32 -10.14 0.11 -12.56
C GLN A 32 -10.27 -0.89 -13.73
N ILE A 33 -9.29 -1.79 -13.89
CA ILE A 33 -9.38 -2.88 -14.88
C ILE A 33 -10.59 -3.76 -14.61
N GLU A 34 -10.80 -4.13 -13.33
CA GLU A 34 -11.94 -4.95 -12.90
C GLU A 34 -13.27 -4.21 -13.13
N LYS A 35 -13.37 -2.95 -12.73
CA LYS A 35 -14.57 -2.13 -12.96
C LYS A 35 -14.91 -1.97 -14.45
N ASN A 36 -13.90 -1.77 -15.30
CA ASN A 36 -14.12 -1.67 -16.74
C ASN A 36 -14.65 -2.99 -17.31
N ARG A 37 -14.23 -4.14 -16.75
CA ARG A 37 -14.66 -5.48 -17.20
C ARG A 37 -16.15 -5.76 -16.94
N GLU A 38 -16.71 -5.19 -15.87
CA GLU A 38 -18.13 -5.33 -15.54
C GLU A 38 -19.04 -4.51 -16.47
N ASN A 39 -18.52 -3.43 -17.07
CA ASN A 39 -19.24 -2.60 -18.03
C ASN A 39 -19.30 -3.28 -19.42
N LYS A 40 -20.24 -4.21 -19.58
CA LYS A 40 -20.44 -5.05 -20.79
C LYS A 40 -20.74 -4.31 -22.10
N ASN A 41 -20.94 -2.99 -22.09
CA ASN A 41 -21.34 -2.21 -23.26
C ASN A 41 -20.16 -1.49 -23.96
N VAL A 42 -18.91 -1.90 -23.71
CA VAL A 42 -17.72 -1.24 -24.27
C VAL A 42 -17.19 -2.02 -25.47
N ASP A 43 -16.88 -1.29 -26.54
CA ASP A 43 -16.25 -1.76 -27.76
C ASP A 43 -14.97 -2.58 -27.45
N LEU A 44 -14.95 -3.86 -27.86
CA LEU A 44 -13.99 -4.86 -27.36
C LEU A 44 -12.53 -4.45 -27.61
N SER A 45 -12.24 -3.87 -28.78
CA SER A 45 -10.89 -3.43 -29.18
C SER A 45 -10.38 -2.25 -28.33
N LYS A 46 -11.26 -1.29 -28.03
CA LYS A 46 -10.96 -0.13 -27.19
C LYS A 46 -10.80 -0.55 -25.72
N PHE A 47 -11.64 -1.47 -25.26
CA PHE A 47 -11.55 -2.06 -23.93
C PHE A 47 -10.22 -2.79 -23.71
N THR A 48 -9.80 -3.65 -24.64
CA THR A 48 -8.54 -4.40 -24.53
C THR A 48 -7.33 -3.47 -24.48
N ASN A 49 -7.29 -2.41 -25.30
CA ASN A 49 -6.15 -1.50 -25.33
C ASN A 49 -6.02 -0.68 -24.02
N ILE A 50 -7.15 -0.17 -23.53
CA ILE A 50 -7.20 0.60 -22.27
C ILE A 50 -6.80 -0.28 -21.08
N ASN A 51 -7.32 -1.51 -21.01
CA ASN A 51 -6.96 -2.43 -19.93
C ASN A 51 -5.51 -2.89 -20.02
N ASN A 52 -4.97 -3.14 -21.20
CA ASN A 52 -3.55 -3.47 -21.36
C ASN A 52 -2.65 -2.33 -20.91
N PHE A 53 -3.04 -1.08 -21.17
CA PHE A 53 -2.33 0.10 -20.67
C PHE A 53 -2.37 0.20 -19.15
N TYR A 54 -3.55 0.08 -18.54
CA TYR A 54 -3.69 0.07 -17.08
C TYR A 54 -2.93 -1.10 -16.43
N LEU A 55 -2.93 -2.27 -17.07
CA LEU A 55 -2.22 -3.46 -16.60
C LEU A 55 -0.70 -3.26 -16.67
N GLY A 56 -0.19 -2.70 -17.78
CA GLY A 56 1.23 -2.40 -17.93
C GLY A 56 1.73 -1.41 -16.89
N ILE A 57 1.00 -0.32 -16.65
CA ILE A 57 1.34 0.65 -15.60
C ILE A 57 1.18 0.03 -14.21
N GLY A 58 0.10 -0.73 -13.97
CA GLY A 58 -0.15 -1.40 -12.69
C GLY A 58 0.98 -2.35 -12.30
N LEU A 59 1.48 -3.14 -13.25
CA LEU A 59 2.64 -4.02 -13.09
C LEU A 59 3.94 -3.25 -12.89
N LEU A 60 4.15 -2.16 -13.62
CA LEU A 60 5.33 -1.30 -13.44
C LEU A 60 5.34 -0.72 -12.02
N MET A 61 4.22 -0.19 -11.54
CA MET A 61 4.09 0.35 -10.19
C MET A 61 4.30 -0.73 -9.13
N TYR A 62 3.78 -1.93 -9.35
CA TYR A 62 4.00 -3.06 -8.45
C TYR A 62 5.46 -3.54 -8.42
N THR A 63 6.17 -3.43 -9.55
CA THR A 63 7.60 -3.75 -9.62
C THR A 63 8.44 -2.71 -8.88
N LEU A 64 8.10 -1.43 -9.03
CA LEU A 64 8.75 -0.34 -8.29
C LEU A 64 8.50 -0.44 -6.78
N LEU A 65 7.30 -0.86 -6.37
CA LEU A 65 6.99 -1.22 -4.99
C LEU A 65 7.98 -2.27 -4.46
N GLY A 66 8.18 -3.37 -5.19
CA GLY A 66 9.14 -4.40 -4.82
C GLY A 66 10.58 -3.89 -4.71
N TYR A 67 11.00 -3.02 -5.63
CA TYR A 67 12.32 -2.38 -5.56
C TYR A 67 12.47 -1.49 -4.32
N SER A 68 11.46 -0.67 -4.00
CA SER A 68 11.49 0.17 -2.81
C SER A 68 11.52 -0.64 -1.52
N ILE A 69 10.80 -1.77 -1.45
CA ILE A 69 10.88 -2.71 -0.32
C ILE A 69 12.30 -3.27 -0.19
N TYR A 70 12.91 -3.72 -1.30
CA TYR A 70 14.28 -4.23 -1.28
C TYR A 70 15.28 -3.20 -0.74
N LYS A 71 15.12 -1.92 -1.11
CA LYS A 71 15.95 -0.82 -0.58
C LYS A 71 15.66 -0.48 0.88
N LEU A 72 14.49 -0.86 1.41
CA LEU A 72 14.12 -0.67 2.81
C LEU A 72 14.71 -1.75 3.73
N LEU A 73 14.91 -2.98 3.23
CA LEU A 73 15.43 -4.12 4.01
C LEU A 73 16.71 -3.85 4.83
N PRO A 74 17.69 -3.05 4.37
CA PRO A 74 18.88 -2.76 5.17
C PRO A 74 18.65 -1.89 6.42
N TYR A 75 17.48 -1.27 6.57
CA TYR A 75 17.17 -0.36 7.68
C TYR A 75 16.62 -1.05 8.94
N GLY A 76 16.22 -2.31 8.86
CA GLY A 76 15.63 -3.01 9.99
C GLY A 76 15.35 -4.47 9.71
N SER A 77 14.85 -5.19 10.71
CA SER A 77 14.40 -6.56 10.49
C SER A 77 13.17 -6.56 9.57
N LEU A 78 13.02 -7.61 8.76
CA LEU A 78 11.89 -7.75 7.84
C LEU A 78 10.55 -7.55 8.56
N ILE A 79 10.43 -8.09 9.78
CA ILE A 79 9.22 -8.00 10.60
C ILE A 79 8.93 -6.55 11.00
N VAL A 80 9.92 -5.84 11.56
CA VAL A 80 9.77 -4.44 12.00
C VAL A 80 9.44 -3.53 10.83
N LEU A 81 10.13 -3.70 9.69
CA LEU A 81 9.86 -2.94 8.48
C LEU A 81 8.44 -3.18 7.95
N ASN A 82 7.99 -4.44 7.99
CA ASN A 82 6.64 -4.80 7.55
C ASN A 82 5.56 -4.18 8.45
N ILE A 83 5.78 -4.16 9.77
CA ILE A 83 4.90 -3.47 10.73
C ILE A 83 4.79 -1.99 10.41
N ILE A 84 5.93 -1.30 10.27
CA ILE A 84 5.97 0.13 10.00
C ILE A 84 5.26 0.42 8.67
N TRP A 85 5.53 -0.39 7.65
CA TRP A 85 4.85 -0.27 6.36
C TRP A 85 3.34 -0.42 6.47
N HIS A 86 2.85 -1.51 7.10
CA HIS A 86 1.41 -1.72 7.24
C HIS A 86 0.72 -0.65 8.09
N LEU A 87 1.39 -0.10 9.10
CA LEU A 87 0.86 0.99 9.91
C LEU A 87 0.71 2.27 9.09
N VAL A 88 1.74 2.65 8.33
CA VAL A 88 1.66 3.82 7.45
C VAL A 88 0.61 3.62 6.37
N TYR A 89 0.61 2.45 5.73
CA TYR A 89 -0.37 2.10 4.69
C TYR A 89 -1.81 2.15 5.21
N PHE A 90 -2.07 1.65 6.42
CA PHE A 90 -3.38 1.69 7.06
C PHE A 90 -3.85 3.12 7.32
N ILE A 91 -2.97 3.99 7.83
CA ILE A 91 -3.29 5.41 8.07
C ILE A 91 -3.61 6.12 6.75
N VAL A 92 -2.79 5.90 5.71
CA VAL A 92 -3.00 6.54 4.41
C VAL A 92 -4.29 6.07 3.75
N LEU A 93 -4.64 4.79 3.86
CA LEU A 93 -5.92 4.28 3.37
C LEU A 93 -7.11 4.98 4.02
N PHE A 94 -7.06 5.21 5.33
CA PHE A 94 -8.10 5.96 6.03
C PHE A 94 -8.17 7.40 5.50
N ILE A 95 -7.04 8.10 5.40
CA ILE A 95 -7.00 9.47 4.86
C ILE A 95 -7.59 9.52 3.44
N MET A 96 -7.25 8.57 2.57
CA MET A 96 -7.82 8.50 1.21
C MET A 96 -9.31 8.16 1.22
N GLY A 97 -9.76 7.25 2.08
CA GLY A 97 -11.18 6.94 2.27
C GLY A 97 -12.00 8.18 2.64
N TYR A 98 -11.46 9.02 3.51
CA TYR A 98 -12.09 10.30 3.87
C TYR A 98 -12.08 11.31 2.73
N LEU A 99 -10.91 11.61 2.17
CA LEU A 99 -10.73 12.75 1.26
C LEU A 99 -11.21 12.46 -0.17
N ILE A 100 -10.99 11.25 -0.67
CA ILE A 100 -11.24 10.90 -2.08
C ILE A 100 -12.61 10.29 -2.26
N TYR A 101 -12.99 9.41 -1.34
CA TYR A 101 -14.26 8.69 -1.42
C TYR A 101 -15.39 9.37 -0.64
N ASN A 102 -15.12 10.50 0.04
CA ASN A 102 -16.08 11.22 0.89
C ASN A 102 -16.83 10.27 1.84
N GLU A 103 -16.16 9.22 2.31
CA GLU A 103 -16.81 8.25 3.18
C GLU A 103 -17.14 8.93 4.51
N LYS A 104 -18.44 9.01 4.83
CA LYS A 104 -18.86 9.44 6.17
C LYS A 104 -18.33 8.41 7.17
N TYR A 105 -17.49 8.87 8.09
CA TYR A 105 -17.03 8.06 9.20
C TYR A 105 -18.20 7.81 10.15
N ASN A 106 -18.75 6.59 10.07
CA ASN A 106 -19.66 6.09 11.09
C ASN A 106 -18.83 5.57 12.29
N VAL A 107 -19.45 5.52 13.47
CA VAL A 107 -18.83 5.04 14.73
C VAL A 107 -18.16 3.68 14.54
N GLN A 108 -18.76 2.79 13.74
CA GLN A 108 -18.19 1.48 13.39
C GLN A 108 -16.82 1.57 12.69
N LYS A 109 -16.63 2.53 11.79
CA LYS A 109 -15.36 2.71 11.06
C LYS A 109 -14.27 3.27 11.97
N ILE A 110 -14.65 4.13 12.93
CA ILE A 110 -13.73 4.65 13.95
C ILE A 110 -13.30 3.54 14.90
N ILE A 111 -14.24 2.69 15.34
CA ILE A 111 -13.90 1.51 16.15
C ILE A 111 -12.99 0.56 15.38
N ALA A 112 -13.23 0.34 14.08
CA ALA A 112 -12.35 -0.46 13.22
C ALA A 112 -10.94 0.14 13.07
N LEU A 113 -10.82 1.47 12.99
CA LEU A 113 -9.52 2.16 13.01
C LEU A 113 -8.76 1.86 14.30
N ILE A 114 -9.43 2.02 15.45
CA ILE A 114 -8.83 1.83 16.77
C ILE A 114 -8.40 0.36 16.96
N LEU A 115 -9.28 -0.59 16.62
CA LEU A 115 -8.96 -2.03 16.70
C LEU A 115 -7.83 -2.42 15.74
N GLY A 116 -7.80 -1.87 14.53
CA GLY A 116 -6.70 -2.05 13.59
C GLY A 116 -5.38 -1.54 14.14
N PHE A 117 -5.39 -0.35 14.75
CA PHE A 117 -4.21 0.23 15.40
C PHE A 117 -3.72 -0.60 16.59
N ILE A 118 -4.63 -1.10 17.42
CA ILE A 118 -4.31 -2.00 18.56
C ILE A 118 -3.72 -3.31 18.04
N SER A 119 -4.33 -3.94 17.02
CA SER A 119 -3.83 -5.18 16.42
C SER A 119 -2.41 -5.01 15.87
N LEU A 120 -2.15 -3.91 15.15
CA LEU A 120 -0.82 -3.58 14.64
C LEU A 120 0.19 -3.33 15.77
N SER A 121 -0.23 -2.66 16.85
CA SER A 121 0.64 -2.39 18.01
C SER A 121 0.98 -3.66 18.78
N ILE A 122 0.03 -4.59 18.95
CA ILE A 122 0.27 -5.91 19.54
C ILE A 122 1.24 -6.72 18.68
N PHE A 123 1.05 -6.71 17.36
CA PHE A 123 1.96 -7.37 16.43
C PHE A 123 3.38 -6.75 16.49
N MET A 124 3.49 -5.45 16.80
CA MET A 124 4.78 -4.78 17.03
C MET A 124 5.47 -5.20 18.33
N ILE A 125 4.72 -5.44 19.40
CA ILE A 125 5.29 -5.80 20.72
C ILE A 125 5.67 -7.28 20.76
N TYR A 126 4.82 -8.15 20.20
CA TYR A 126 4.96 -9.61 20.32
C TYR A 126 5.46 -10.30 19.05
N GLY A 127 5.53 -9.61 17.91
CA GLY A 127 6.10 -10.16 16.68
C GLY A 127 7.62 -10.05 16.60
N ILE A 128 8.26 -9.36 17.55
CA ILE A 128 9.71 -9.14 17.63
C ILE A 128 10.33 -10.11 18.64
N ASP A 129 10.10 -11.42 18.44
CA ASP A 129 10.91 -12.48 19.05
C ASP A 129 11.91 -13.03 18.02
#